data_AF-A0A2D5GXH8-F1
#
_entry.id   AF-A0A2D5GXH8-F1
#
_cell.length_a   1.000
_cell.length_b   1.000
_cell.length_c   1.000
_cell.angle_alpha   90.00
_cell.angle_beta   90.00
_cell.angle_gamma   90.00
#
_symmetry.space_group_name_H-M   'P 1'
#
loop_
_entity.id
_entity.type
_entity.pdbx_description
1 polymer ?
#
loop_
_entity_poly.entity_id
_entity_poly.type
_entity_poly.pdbx_seq_one_letter_code
_entity_poly.pdbx_strand_id
1 'polypeptide(L)'
;MGYPQVGCNLPVLFLGGTGSLKKNLYTQRQRILLDLLRKTREEAGLRQDDVAERLGRPQSFVSKYESGERRLDILELYDVCGALGVTLNDFVKKLLKILANENY
;
A
#
# COMPACT_ATOMS: atom_id res chain seq x y z
N MET A 1 28.36 -3.36 24.53
CA MET A 1 27.12 -4.12 24.28
C MET A 1 27.12 -4.54 22.81
N GLY A 2 27.66 -5.73 22.54
CA GLY A 2 27.80 -6.29 21.20
C GLY A 2 26.69 -7.30 20.95
N TYR A 3 26.09 -7.24 19.75
CA TYR A 3 25.21 -8.30 19.28
C TYR A 3 26.08 -9.48 18.81
N PRO A 4 25.77 -10.73 19.22
CA PRO A 4 26.50 -11.91 18.75
C PRO A 4 26.17 -12.22 17.29
N GLN A 5 27.20 -12.46 16.49
CA GLN A 5 27.07 -12.99 15.12
C GLN A 5 26.78 -14.49 15.19
N VAL A 6 25.59 -14.90 14.74
CA VAL A 6 25.30 -16.30 14.43
C VAL A 6 25.41 -16.47 12.93
N GLY A 7 26.46 -17.16 12.49
CA GLY A 7 26.66 -17.52 11.10
C GLY A 7 25.77 -18.69 10.71
N CYS A 8 24.96 -18.50 9.66
CA CYS A 8 24.38 -19.60 8.91
C CYS A 8 24.99 -19.58 7.50
N ASN A 9 25.85 -20.56 7.25
CA ASN A 9 26.42 -20.87 5.95
C ASN A 9 25.30 -21.42 5.05
N LEU A 10 24.83 -20.63 4.09
CA LEU A 10 23.99 -21.15 2.98
C LEU A 10 24.89 -21.34 1.74
N PRO A 11 24.87 -22.52 1.10
CA PRO A 11 25.62 -22.72 -0.14
C PRO A 11 25.01 -21.83 -1.23
N VAL A 12 25.85 -20.98 -1.82
CA VAL A 12 25.47 -20.12 -2.94
C VAL A 12 25.37 -20.98 -4.20
N LEU A 13 24.17 -21.49 -4.48
CA LEU A 13 23.83 -21.97 -5.82
C LEU A 13 23.31 -20.79 -6.64
N PHE A 14 24.18 -20.30 -7.52
CA PHE A 14 23.89 -19.30 -8.53
C PHE A 14 22.88 -19.88 -9.53
N LEU A 15 21.60 -19.51 -9.38
CA LEU A 15 20.56 -19.69 -10.39
C LEU A 15 20.07 -18.32 -10.82
N GLY A 16 20.42 -17.94 -12.04
CA GLY A 16 19.97 -16.71 -12.67
C GLY A 16 18.44 -16.63 -12.77
N GLY A 17 17.90 -15.42 -12.58
CA GLY A 17 16.54 -15.06 -13.00
C GLY A 17 15.44 -15.03 -11.92
N THR A 18 15.61 -14.33 -10.79
CA THR A 18 14.54 -14.15 -9.77
C THR A 18 13.61 -12.93 -10.01
N GLY A 19 13.64 -12.36 -11.22
CA GLY A 19 12.98 -11.09 -11.54
C GLY A 19 11.44 -11.12 -11.73
N SER A 20 10.82 -12.30 -11.77
CA SER A 20 9.39 -12.44 -12.15
C SER A 20 8.44 -12.62 -10.94
N LEU A 21 8.82 -13.42 -9.94
CA LEU A 21 7.98 -13.69 -8.76
C LEU A 21 7.82 -12.45 -7.88
N LYS A 22 8.93 -11.78 -7.51
CA LYS A 22 8.88 -10.57 -6.65
C LYS A 22 8.06 -9.43 -7.27
N LYS A 23 8.10 -9.27 -8.60
CA LYS A 23 7.28 -8.28 -9.31
C LYS A 23 5.80 -8.58 -9.15
N ASN A 24 5.40 -9.84 -9.29
CA ASN A 24 4.01 -10.26 -9.14
C ASN A 24 3.49 -9.98 -7.71
N LEU A 25 4.24 -10.38 -6.67
CA LEU A 25 3.83 -10.17 -5.28
C LEU A 25 3.71 -8.68 -4.92
N TYR A 26 4.67 -7.87 -5.36
CA TYR A 26 4.62 -6.42 -5.16
C TYR A 26 3.38 -5.81 -5.82
N THR A 27 3.07 -6.24 -7.03
CA THR A 27 1.91 -5.75 -7.80
C THR A 27 0.58 -6.17 -7.15
N GLN A 28 0.52 -7.38 -6.58
CA GLN A 28 -0.65 -7.85 -5.82
C GLN A 28 -0.86 -7.04 -4.53
N ARG A 29 0.18 -6.84 -3.72
CA ARG A 29 0.09 -6.05 -2.48
C ARG A 29 -0.27 -4.60 -2.75
N GLN A 30 0.27 -4.03 -3.83
CA GLN A 30 -0.12 -2.70 -4.29
C GLN A 30 -1.60 -2.65 -4.62
N ARG A 31 -2.12 -3.62 -5.39
CA ARG A 31 -3.54 -3.68 -5.73
C ARG A 31 -4.43 -3.77 -4.49
N ILE A 32 -4.06 -4.59 -3.50
CA ILE A 32 -4.78 -4.69 -2.23
C ILE A 32 -4.86 -3.33 -1.50
N LEU A 33 -3.74 -2.59 -1.46
CA LEU A 33 -3.71 -1.24 -0.88
C LEU A 33 -4.68 -0.29 -1.60
N LEU A 34 -4.65 -0.28 -2.94
CA LEU A 34 -5.48 0.61 -3.75
C LEU A 34 -6.96 0.26 -3.67
N ASP A 35 -7.29 -1.04 -3.69
CA ASP A 35 -8.66 -1.53 -3.52
C ASP A 35 -9.19 -1.15 -2.13
N LEU A 36 -8.37 -1.24 -1.08
CA LEU A 36 -8.75 -0.80 0.26
C LEU A 36 -8.97 0.71 0.35
N LEU A 37 -8.12 1.52 -0.29
CA LEU A 37 -8.31 2.98 -0.35
C LEU A 37 -9.63 3.34 -1.03
N ARG A 38 -9.88 2.74 -2.20
CA ARG A 38 -11.12 2.93 -2.95
C ARG A 38 -12.35 2.52 -2.15
N LYS A 39 -12.30 1.34 -1.52
CA LYS A 39 -13.39 0.85 -0.68
C LYS A 39 -13.65 1.79 0.51
N THR A 40 -12.59 2.27 1.17
CA THR A 40 -12.72 3.21 2.29
C THR A 40 -13.36 4.53 1.84
N ARG A 41 -13.04 5.01 0.63
CA ARG A 41 -13.68 6.18 0.02
C ARG A 41 -15.17 5.94 -0.25
N GLU A 42 -15.51 4.80 -0.84
CA GLU A 42 -16.89 4.42 -1.14
C GLU A 42 -17.72 4.25 0.15
N GLU A 43 -17.15 3.66 1.20
CA GLU A 43 -17.75 3.54 2.54
C GLU A 43 -17.98 4.92 3.19
N ALA A 44 -17.11 5.89 2.93
CA ALA A 44 -17.28 7.28 3.37
C ALA A 44 -18.31 8.07 2.52
N GLY A 45 -18.86 7.47 1.46
CA GLY A 45 -19.81 8.10 0.55
C GLY A 45 -19.21 9.22 -0.30
N LEU A 46 -17.89 9.26 -0.46
CA LEU A 46 -17.18 10.33 -1.15
C LEU A 46 -16.92 9.97 -2.61
N ARG A 47 -17.07 10.95 -3.50
CA ARG A 47 -16.60 10.89 -4.88
C ARG A 47 -15.11 11.25 -4.93
N GLN A 48 -14.45 10.99 -6.06
CA GLN A 48 -13.02 11.26 -6.20
C GLN A 48 -12.70 12.77 -6.15
N ASP A 49 -13.60 13.60 -6.67
CA ASP A 49 -13.53 15.06 -6.58
C ASP A 49 -13.70 15.58 -5.15
N ASP A 50 -14.58 14.99 -4.34
CA ASP A 50 -14.73 15.36 -2.92
C ASP A 50 -13.42 15.14 -2.14
N VAL A 51 -12.74 14.01 -2.38
CA VAL A 51 -11.44 13.71 -1.75
C VAL A 51 -10.36 14.67 -2.24
N ALA A 52 -10.34 14.96 -3.54
CA ALA A 52 -9.38 15.87 -4.15
C ALA A 52 -9.52 17.30 -3.59
N GLU A 53 -10.77 17.77 -3.42
CA GLU A 53 -11.08 19.05 -2.79
C GLU A 53 -10.57 19.11 -1.35
N ARG A 54 -10.84 18.08 -0.54
CA ARG A 54 -10.35 17.98 0.84
C ARG A 54 -8.82 18.00 0.93
N LEU A 55 -8.13 17.45 -0.06
CA LEU A 55 -6.67 17.42 -0.13
C LEU A 55 -6.05 18.68 -0.75
N GLY A 56 -6.85 19.58 -1.34
CA GLY A 56 -6.33 20.70 -2.13
C GLY A 56 -5.54 20.23 -3.36
N ARG A 57 -5.95 19.11 -3.97
CA ARG A 57 -5.29 18.48 -5.12
C ARG A 57 -6.26 18.37 -6.31
N PRO A 58 -5.75 18.24 -7.55
CA PRO A 58 -6.62 17.96 -8.70
C PRO A 58 -7.26 16.57 -8.59
N GLN A 59 -8.47 16.37 -9.11
CA GLN A 59 -9.13 15.05 -9.11
C GLN A 59 -8.29 13.97 -9.79
N SER A 60 -7.45 14.34 -10.76
CA SER A 60 -6.49 13.42 -11.40
C SER A 60 -5.48 12.82 -10.42
N PHE A 61 -5.16 13.50 -9.31
CA PHE A 61 -4.35 12.92 -8.23
C PHE A 61 -5.02 11.66 -7.66
N VAL A 62 -6.32 11.77 -7.36
CA VAL A 62 -7.13 10.67 -6.81
C VAL A 62 -7.27 9.53 -7.81
N SER A 63 -7.64 9.86 -9.05
CA SER A 63 -7.77 8.86 -10.10
C SER A 63 -6.47 8.10 -10.36
N LYS A 64 -5.31 8.79 -10.32
CA LYS A 64 -4.01 8.18 -10.61
C LYS A 64 -3.51 7.26 -9.51
N TYR A 65 -3.76 7.59 -8.24
CA TYR A 65 -3.39 6.64 -7.19
C TYR A 65 -4.36 5.46 -7.15
N GLU A 66 -5.66 5.65 -7.36
CA GLU A 66 -6.63 4.53 -7.38
C GLU A 66 -6.39 3.58 -8.56
N SER A 67 -5.90 4.06 -9.70
CA SER A 67 -5.52 3.22 -10.84
C SER A 67 -4.14 2.57 -10.70
N GLY A 68 -3.31 3.04 -9.77
CA GLY A 68 -1.93 2.60 -9.60
C GLY A 68 -0.93 3.22 -10.58
N GLU A 69 -1.36 4.17 -11.41
CA GLU A 69 -0.46 4.98 -12.25
C GLU A 69 0.51 5.81 -11.39
N ARG A 70 0.06 6.24 -10.21
CA ARG A 70 0.85 6.98 -9.23
C ARG A 70 0.93 6.22 -7.91
N ARG A 71 2.13 6.15 -7.34
CA ARG A 71 2.33 5.63 -5.98
C ARG A 71 2.13 6.76 -4.97
N LEU A 72 1.58 6.41 -3.82
CA LEU A 72 1.53 7.28 -2.65
C LEU A 72 2.73 6.98 -1.74
N ASP A 73 3.37 8.02 -1.23
CA ASP A 73 4.25 7.85 -0.06
C ASP A 73 3.43 7.78 1.24
N ILE A 74 4.10 7.57 2.38
CA ILE A 74 3.43 7.39 3.67
C ILE A 74 2.75 8.66 4.19
N LEU A 75 3.28 9.85 3.85
CA LEU A 75 2.70 11.13 4.25
C LEU A 75 1.48 11.44 3.39
N GLU A 76 1.55 11.14 2.09
CA GLU A 76 0.39 11.25 1.21
C GLU A 76 -0.71 10.26 1.61
N LEU A 77 -0.35 9.04 2.03
CA LEU A 77 -1.30 8.08 2.58
C LEU A 77 -1.95 8.60 3.87
N TYR A 78 -1.17 9.25 4.74
CA TYR A 78 -1.68 9.90 5.94
C TYR A 78 -2.72 10.97 5.61
N ASP A 79 -2.41 11.86 4.67
CA ASP A 79 -3.32 12.92 4.23
C ASP A 79 -4.60 12.34 3.61
N VAL A 80 -4.47 11.33 2.74
CA VAL A 80 -5.61 10.63 2.14
C VAL A 80 -6.49 9.99 3.21
N CYS A 81 -5.91 9.31 4.20
CA CYS A 81 -6.68 8.74 5.32
C CYS A 81 -7.48 9.83 6.05
N GLY A 82 -6.85 10.98 6.33
CA GLY A 82 -7.51 12.12 6.94
C GLY A 82 -8.67 12.65 6.10
N ALA A 83 -8.48 12.79 4.78
CA ALA A 83 -9.54 13.22 3.85
C ALA A 83 -10.72 12.23 3.81
N LEU A 84 -10.45 10.93 3.99
CA LEU A 84 -11.46 9.86 4.07
C LEU A 84 -12.12 9.73 5.45
N GLY A 85 -11.67 10.49 6.45
CA GLY A 85 -12.23 10.44 7.80
C GLY A 85 -11.77 9.24 8.63
N VAL A 86 -10.65 8.62 8.27
CA VAL A 86 -10.07 7.49 9.02
C VAL A 86 -8.67 7.83 9.52
N THR A 87 -8.24 7.22 10.62
CA THR A 87 -6.85 7.35 11.06
C THR A 87 -5.93 6.45 10.23
N LEU A 88 -4.70 6.89 9.98
CA LEU A 88 -3.69 6.05 9.32
C LEU A 88 -3.48 4.72 10.07
N ASN A 89 -3.53 4.75 11.40
CA ASN A 89 -3.33 3.57 12.23
C ASN A 89 -4.43 2.51 11.98
N ASP A 90 -5.69 2.93 11.97
CA ASP A 90 -6.82 2.04 11.72
C ASP A 90 -6.82 1.51 10.29
N PHE A 91 -6.46 2.37 9.33
CA PHE A 91 -6.29 1.96 7.94
C PHE A 91 -5.20 0.88 7.79
N VAL A 92 -4.02 1.10 8.38
CA VAL A 92 -2.91 0.13 8.32
C VAL A 92 -3.27 -1.16 9.04
N LYS A 93 -3.97 -1.12 10.19
CA LYS A 93 -4.47 -2.33 10.87
C LYS A 93 -5.38 -3.15 9.95
N LYS A 94 -6.32 -2.51 9.25
CA LYS A 94 -7.18 -3.17 8.26
C LYS A 94 -6.36 -3.78 7.12
N LEU A 95 -5.40 -3.02 6.57
CA LEU A 95 -4.52 -3.46 5.51
C LEU A 95 -3.71 -4.70 5.91
N LEU A 96 -3.06 -4.67 7.08
CA LEU A 96 -2.28 -5.80 7.60
C LEU A 96 -3.12 -7.06 7.78
N LYS A 97 -4.37 -6.92 8.24
CA LYS A 97 -5.31 -8.04 8.36
C LYS A 97 -5.61 -8.68 7.00
N ILE A 98 -5.82 -7.87 5.95
CA ILE A 98 -6.08 -8.37 4.59
C ILE A 98 -4.83 -9.07 4.05
N LEU A 99 -3.65 -8.45 4.19
CA LEU A 99 -2.39 -9.01 3.73
C LEU A 99 -2.02 -10.33 4.44
N ALA A 100 -2.37 -10.47 5.71
CA ALA A 100 -2.17 -11.72 6.46
C ALA A 100 -3.10 -12.85 6.00
N ASN A 101 -4.33 -12.53 5.59
CA ASN A 101 -5.31 -13.51 5.11
C ASN A 101 -4.99 -14.06 3.71
N GLU A 102 -4.24 -13.31 2.90
CA GLU A 102 -3.80 -13.70 1.56
C GLU A 102 -2.60 -14.67 1.57
N ASN A 103 -2.29 -15.31 2.71
CA ASN A 103 -1.29 -16.37 2.92
C ASN A 103 0.00 -16.23 2.09
N TYR A 104 1.00 -15.58 2.69
CA TYR A 104 2.40 -15.80 2.35
C TYR A 104 3.06 -16.68 3.41
#